data_AF-A0A1G0XFU0-F1
#
_entry.id   AF-A0A1G0XFU0-F1
#
_cell.length_a   1.000
_cell.length_b   1.000
_cell.length_c   1.000
_cell.angle_alpha   90.00
_cell.angle_beta   90.00
_cell.angle_gamma   90.00
#
_symmetry.space_group_name_H-M   'P 1'
#
loop_
_entity.id
_entity.type
_entity.pdbx_description
1 polymer ?
#
loop_
_entity_poly.entity_id
_entity_poly.type
_entity_poly.pdbx_seq_one_letter_code
_entity_poly.pdbx_strand_id
1 'polypeptide(L)'
;MDQSNIKKIIAEQLTKGVSLSDIHKLLYDEHKIRMTFMDLRLMASEIENIDWSKSDTKATAVSSAVDAEESIAEDETSLEDDEITEDDGGDALPGTDSGAEGPRGVTSVEVNKIARPGAVLSGSVNFGSGASAEWVLDQMGRIALTKAVGKPDEQDVKEFQVELQKAVSHGY
;
A
#
# COMPACT_ATOMS: atom_id res chain seq x y z
N MET A 1 12.39 16.58 -19.89
CA MET A 1 12.18 17.95 -19.38
C MET A 1 12.92 18.08 -18.07
N ASP A 2 13.77 19.08 -17.92
CA ASP A 2 14.61 19.23 -16.72
C ASP A 2 13.84 19.80 -15.52
N GLN A 3 14.33 19.50 -14.32
CA GLN A 3 13.82 20.00 -13.03
C GLN A 3 13.65 21.53 -13.01
N SER A 4 14.59 22.26 -13.63
CA SER A 4 14.53 23.73 -13.72
C SER A 4 13.35 24.24 -14.56
N ASN A 5 12.92 23.49 -15.59
CA ASN A 5 11.76 23.88 -16.38
C ASN A 5 10.45 23.54 -15.67
N ILE A 6 10.40 22.40 -14.97
CA ILE A 6 9.26 22.02 -14.12
C ILE A 6 8.99 23.11 -13.06
N LYS A 7 10.04 23.58 -12.37
CA LYS A 7 9.94 24.66 -11.37
C LYS A 7 9.37 25.96 -11.96
N LYS A 8 9.73 26.32 -13.20
CA LYS A 8 9.17 27.50 -13.89
C LYS A 8 7.67 27.34 -14.16
N ILE A 9 7.24 26.17 -14.64
CA ILE A 9 5.83 25.88 -14.90
C ILE A 9 5.04 25.94 -13.59
N ILE A 10 5.56 25.34 -12.51
CA ILE A 10 4.94 25.39 -11.19
C ILE A 10 4.78 26.84 -10.72
N ALA A 11 5.85 27.64 -10.78
CA ALA A 11 5.80 29.05 -10.39
C ALA A 11 4.76 29.83 -11.22
N GLU A 12 4.73 29.63 -12.54
CA GLU A 12 3.77 30.29 -13.43
C GLU A 12 2.32 29.90 -13.08
N GLN A 13 2.03 28.62 -12.89
CA GLN A 13 0.68 28.16 -12.59
C GLN A 13 0.23 28.56 -11.18
N LEU A 14 1.15 28.65 -10.23
CA LEU A 14 0.85 29.20 -8.89
C LEU A 14 0.57 30.69 -8.93
N THR A 15 1.25 31.48 -9.78
CA THR A 15 0.87 32.90 -9.98
C THR A 15 -0.52 33.06 -10.59
N LYS A 16 -0.96 32.11 -11.44
CA LYS A 16 -2.33 32.04 -11.96
C LYS A 16 -3.35 31.52 -10.94
N GLY A 17 -2.92 31.12 -9.75
CA GLY A 17 -3.78 30.62 -8.68
C GLY A 17 -4.26 29.18 -8.88
N VAL A 18 -3.61 28.42 -9.75
CA VAL A 18 -3.93 27.00 -10.02
C VAL A 18 -3.44 26.14 -8.86
N SER A 19 -4.21 25.10 -8.51
CA SER A 19 -3.85 24.19 -7.42
C SER A 19 -2.72 23.23 -7.81
N LEU A 20 -2.00 22.71 -6.82
CA LEU A 20 -0.90 21.76 -7.04
C LEU A 20 -1.38 20.47 -7.72
N SER A 21 -2.61 20.03 -7.43
CA SER A 21 -3.23 18.85 -8.05
C SER A 21 -3.50 19.04 -9.53
N ASP A 22 -3.92 20.23 -9.94
CA ASP A 22 -4.17 20.55 -11.35
C ASP A 22 -2.85 20.73 -12.11
N ILE A 23 -1.84 21.31 -11.45
CA ILE A 23 -0.46 21.37 -11.98
C ILE A 23 0.07 19.94 -12.19
N HIS A 24 -0.14 19.03 -11.24
CA HIS A 24 0.28 17.64 -11.37
C HIS A 24 -0.32 16.95 -12.59
N LYS A 25 -1.62 17.14 -12.83
CA LYS A 25 -2.31 16.64 -14.04
C LYS A 25 -1.75 17.26 -15.31
N LEU A 26 -1.56 18.58 -15.34
CA LEU A 26 -1.01 19.30 -16.49
C LEU A 26 0.36 18.75 -16.91
N LEU A 27 1.24 18.51 -15.93
CA LEU A 27 2.58 17.95 -16.21
C LEU A 27 2.52 16.50 -16.74
N TYR A 28 1.53 15.72 -16.33
CA TYR A 28 1.29 14.39 -16.87
C TYR A 28 0.68 14.43 -18.27
N ASP A 29 -0.29 15.30 -18.51
CA ASP A 29 -1.03 15.35 -19.77
C ASP A 29 -0.21 15.98 -20.89
N GLU A 30 0.36 17.16 -20.64
CA GLU A 30 1.04 17.99 -21.65
C GLU A 30 2.51 17.60 -21.84
N HIS A 31 3.19 17.23 -20.74
CA HIS A 31 4.61 16.91 -20.78
C HIS A 31 4.93 15.42 -20.58
N LYS A 32 3.92 14.58 -20.30
CA LYS A 32 4.08 13.13 -20.03
C LYS A 32 5.11 12.85 -18.92
N ILE A 33 5.28 13.79 -18.00
CA ILE A 33 6.21 13.68 -16.87
C ILE A 33 5.46 12.99 -15.73
N ARG A 34 5.79 11.72 -15.47
CA ARG A 34 5.37 11.04 -14.26
C ARG A 34 6.26 11.47 -13.09
N MET A 35 5.72 12.36 -12.25
CA MET A 35 6.29 12.68 -10.94
C MET A 35 5.32 12.30 -9.84
N THR A 36 5.80 12.03 -8.64
CA THR A 36 4.91 11.85 -7.50
C THR A 36 4.43 13.20 -6.99
N PHE A 37 3.29 13.22 -6.30
CA PHE A 37 2.81 14.44 -5.65
C PHE A 37 3.81 14.97 -4.60
N MET A 38 4.57 14.07 -3.96
CA MET A 38 5.65 14.45 -3.03
C MET A 38 6.78 15.18 -3.75
N ASP A 39 7.21 14.71 -4.92
CA ASP A 39 8.27 15.38 -5.70
C ASP A 39 7.81 16.77 -6.13
N LEU A 40 6.55 16.90 -6.57
CA LEU A 40 5.95 18.18 -6.96
C LEU A 40 5.89 19.15 -5.76
N ARG A 41 5.49 18.66 -4.58
CA ARG A 41 5.45 19.45 -3.34
C ARG A 41 6.85 19.87 -2.89
N LEU A 42 7.85 18.99 -3.01
CA LEU A 42 9.24 19.31 -2.69
C LEU A 42 9.79 20.38 -3.63
N MET A 43 9.57 20.24 -4.95
CA MET A 43 9.99 21.25 -5.94
C MET A 43 9.30 22.59 -5.73
N ALA A 44 8.02 22.56 -5.38
CA ALA A 44 7.29 23.75 -5.00
C ALA A 44 7.91 24.39 -3.74
N SER A 45 8.23 23.61 -2.70
CA SER A 45 8.86 24.14 -1.48
C SER A 45 10.19 24.87 -1.71
N GLU A 46 10.91 24.59 -2.79
CA GLU A 46 12.14 25.30 -3.16
C GLU A 46 11.88 26.69 -3.78
N ILE A 47 10.64 26.98 -4.18
CA ILE A 47 10.25 28.26 -4.76
C ILE A 47 9.84 29.17 -3.60
N GLU A 48 10.67 30.17 -3.29
CA GLU A 48 10.52 31.07 -2.13
C GLU A 48 9.24 31.94 -2.17
N ASN A 49 8.53 31.99 -3.31
CA ASN A 49 7.36 32.86 -3.53
C ASN A 49 6.02 32.11 -3.61
N ILE A 50 5.87 30.98 -2.91
CA ILE A 50 4.62 30.21 -2.92
C ILE A 50 3.70 30.59 -1.77
N ASP A 51 2.52 31.08 -2.13
CA ASP A 51 1.40 31.29 -1.21
C ASP A 51 0.60 29.98 -1.03
N TRP A 52 1.04 29.16 -0.07
CA TRP A 52 0.40 27.89 0.29
C TRP A 52 -0.99 28.05 0.91
N SER A 53 -1.38 29.27 1.31
CA SER A 53 -2.68 29.53 1.97
C SER A 53 -3.88 29.24 1.07
N LYS A 54 -3.69 29.27 -0.26
CA LYS A 54 -4.73 28.95 -1.25
C LYS A 54 -4.93 27.45 -1.49
N SER A 55 -4.02 26.61 -0.97
CA SER A 55 -4.07 25.15 -1.15
C SER A 55 -4.83 24.41 -0.04
N ASP A 56 -5.13 25.09 1.09
CA ASP A 56 -5.81 24.51 2.26
C ASP A 56 -7.34 24.73 2.29
N THR A 57 -7.93 25.30 1.24
CA THR A 57 -9.40 25.41 1.13
C THR A 57 -10.04 24.09 0.69
N LYS A 58 -10.26 23.23 1.68
CA LYS A 58 -11.37 22.26 1.82
C LYS A 58 -12.22 22.01 0.54
N ALA A 59 -11.91 20.96 -0.21
CA ALA A 59 -12.86 20.35 -1.15
C ALA A 59 -13.59 19.19 -0.46
N THR A 60 -14.70 19.53 0.21
CA THR A 60 -15.77 18.60 0.55
C THR A 60 -16.70 18.45 -0.66
N ALA A 61 -17.12 17.20 -0.91
CA ALA A 61 -18.34 16.76 -1.62
C ALA A 61 -18.32 16.53 -3.16
N VAL A 62 -18.16 15.25 -3.52
CA VAL A 62 -18.97 14.37 -4.41
C VAL A 62 -19.50 14.82 -5.80
N SER A 63 -19.54 13.82 -6.69
CA SER A 63 -19.99 13.76 -8.12
C SER A 63 -18.88 14.06 -9.13
N SER A 64 -18.39 13.10 -9.92
CA SER A 64 -19.20 12.23 -10.79
C SER A 64 -18.78 10.75 -10.78
N ALA A 65 -19.71 9.87 -10.40
CA ALA A 65 -19.99 8.65 -11.18
C ALA A 65 -20.57 9.13 -12.52
N VAL A 66 -20.34 8.58 -13.71
CA VAL A 66 -20.63 7.23 -14.24
C VAL A 66 -19.68 7.01 -15.45
N ASP A 67 -19.11 5.83 -15.65
CA ASP A 67 -19.59 4.83 -16.63
C ASP A 67 -19.26 5.19 -18.10
N ALA A 68 -18.31 4.44 -18.66
CA ALA A 68 -18.19 4.13 -20.08
C ALA A 68 -17.35 2.85 -20.19
N GLU A 69 -18.05 1.73 -20.08
CA GLU A 69 -17.66 0.42 -20.56
C GLU A 69 -17.15 0.44 -22.01
N GLU A 70 -16.40 -0.63 -22.33
CA GLU A 70 -16.31 -1.28 -23.65
C GLU A 70 -15.17 -0.89 -24.62
N SER A 71 -14.16 -1.76 -24.67
CA SER A 71 -13.72 -2.34 -25.94
C SER A 71 -13.18 -3.76 -25.69
N ILE A 72 -14.07 -4.73 -25.87
CA ILE A 72 -13.80 -6.16 -26.01
C ILE A 72 -13.25 -6.40 -27.43
N ALA A 73 -12.57 -7.55 -27.58
CA ALA A 73 -12.26 -8.31 -28.79
C ALA A 73 -10.86 -8.11 -29.40
N GLU A 74 -10.10 -9.13 -29.80
CA GLU A 74 -10.23 -10.59 -29.89
C GLU A 74 -8.85 -11.06 -30.41
N ASP A 75 -8.30 -12.19 -29.95
CA ASP A 75 -7.64 -13.16 -30.85
C ASP A 75 -7.45 -14.49 -30.12
N GLU A 76 -8.20 -15.48 -30.57
CA GLU A 76 -8.13 -16.88 -30.20
C GLU A 76 -6.90 -17.56 -30.80
N THR A 77 -6.39 -18.64 -30.20
CA THR A 77 -6.54 -20.00 -30.77
C THR A 77 -5.69 -21.08 -30.05
N SER A 78 -6.29 -22.28 -30.05
CA SER A 78 -5.70 -23.63 -29.91
C SER A 78 -5.75 -24.23 -28.49
N LEU A 79 -6.80 -24.98 -28.10
CA LEU A 79 -7.14 -26.38 -28.48
C LEU A 79 -6.03 -27.35 -28.05
N GLU A 80 -6.21 -28.43 -27.29
CA GLU A 80 -7.35 -29.35 -27.07
C GLU A 80 -7.05 -30.32 -25.89
N ASP A 81 -8.10 -31.03 -25.45
CA ASP A 81 -8.11 -32.37 -24.83
C ASP A 81 -7.57 -32.54 -23.39
N ASP A 82 -8.24 -33.25 -22.47
CA ASP A 82 -9.35 -34.19 -22.59
C ASP A 82 -9.97 -34.42 -21.20
N GLU A 83 -11.26 -34.77 -21.20
CA GLU A 83 -12.15 -35.38 -20.20
C GLU A 83 -11.69 -35.49 -18.70
N ILE A 84 -12.56 -35.42 -17.70
CA ILE A 84 -13.61 -36.41 -17.42
C ILE A 84 -14.60 -35.81 -16.38
N THR A 85 -15.88 -35.88 -16.76
CA THR A 85 -17.15 -35.96 -15.99
C THR A 85 -17.62 -34.84 -15.07
N GLU A 86 -18.69 -34.20 -15.55
CA GLU A 86 -19.81 -33.71 -14.76
C GLU A 86 -20.60 -34.90 -14.15
N ASP A 87 -20.81 -34.87 -12.83
CA ASP A 87 -21.91 -35.53 -12.10
C ASP A 87 -22.16 -34.64 -10.87
N ASP A 88 -23.07 -33.67 -11.02
CA ASP A 88 -24.43 -33.68 -10.47
C ASP A 88 -24.51 -33.42 -8.95
N GLY A 89 -25.18 -32.31 -8.63
CA GLY A 89 -25.97 -32.19 -7.41
C GLY A 89 -25.29 -31.69 -6.14
N GLY A 90 -25.42 -30.40 -5.85
CA GLY A 90 -25.22 -29.94 -4.47
C GLY A 90 -25.13 -28.44 -4.27
N ASP A 91 -26.29 -27.77 -4.20
CA ASP A 91 -26.46 -26.45 -3.61
C ASP A 91 -25.87 -26.36 -2.17
N ALA A 92 -25.38 -25.16 -1.82
CA ALA A 92 -25.23 -24.63 -0.45
C ALA A 92 -23.90 -24.76 0.36
N LEU A 93 -23.26 -23.58 0.49
CA LEU A 93 -22.52 -23.00 1.62
C LEU A 93 -20.97 -23.06 1.70
N PRO A 94 -20.33 -21.95 2.17
CA PRO A 94 -18.88 -21.79 2.23
C PRO A 94 -18.31 -22.35 3.53
N GLY A 95 -17.13 -22.96 3.45
CA GLY A 95 -16.28 -23.23 4.60
C GLY A 95 -15.80 -24.67 4.66
N THR A 96 -14.56 -24.89 4.28
CA THR A 96 -13.55 -25.61 5.06
C THR A 96 -12.35 -25.89 4.16
N ASP A 97 -11.31 -25.07 4.27
CA ASP A 97 -9.96 -25.56 4.06
C ASP A 97 -9.25 -25.42 5.41
N SER A 98 -9.62 -26.31 6.33
CA SER A 98 -8.88 -26.52 7.57
C SER A 98 -7.71 -27.44 7.25
N GLY A 99 -6.63 -26.83 6.75
CA GLY A 99 -5.33 -27.49 6.58
C GLY A 99 -4.68 -27.79 7.93
N ALA A 100 -4.85 -29.03 8.39
CA ALA A 100 -4.01 -29.75 9.34
C ALA A 100 -3.56 -28.99 10.61
N GLU A 101 -4.37 -29.08 11.67
CA GLU A 101 -3.96 -28.74 13.05
C GLU A 101 -3.20 -29.93 13.69
N GLY A 102 -1.89 -29.97 13.48
CA GLY A 102 -1.00 -30.44 14.56
C GLY A 102 -0.99 -29.38 15.68
N PRO A 103 -0.53 -29.70 16.91
CA PRO A 103 -0.39 -28.69 17.96
C PRO A 103 0.67 -27.68 17.53
N ARG A 104 0.24 -26.61 16.85
CA ARG A 104 1.09 -25.47 16.50
C ARG A 104 1.36 -24.67 17.78
N GLY A 105 2.58 -24.16 17.91
CA GLY A 105 2.90 -23.23 19.00
C GLY A 105 2.09 -21.94 18.84
N VAL A 106 1.93 -21.18 19.92
CA VAL A 106 1.30 -19.85 19.87
C VAL A 106 2.31 -18.85 19.32
N THR A 107 1.89 -18.04 18.34
CA THR A 107 2.68 -16.90 17.87
C THR A 107 2.74 -15.82 18.97
N SER A 108 3.95 -15.49 19.44
CA SER A 108 4.18 -14.51 20.49
C SER A 108 4.93 -13.30 19.94
N VAL A 109 4.40 -12.11 20.17
CA VAL A 109 4.96 -10.84 19.71
C VAL A 109 5.36 -9.99 20.91
N GLU A 110 6.63 -9.61 20.97
CA GLU A 110 7.14 -8.70 21.99
C GLU A 110 7.43 -7.33 21.37
N VAL A 111 6.87 -6.29 21.98
CA VAL A 111 7.12 -4.89 21.59
C VAL A 111 8.22 -4.31 22.48
N ASN A 112 9.34 -3.95 21.87
CA ASN A 112 10.42 -3.22 22.52
C ASN A 112 10.15 -1.72 22.51
N LYS A 113 10.18 -1.10 23.70
CA LYS A 113 9.93 0.35 23.91
C LYS A 113 11.12 1.24 23.52
N ILE A 114 12.22 0.66 23.06
CA ILE A 114 13.38 1.42 22.60
C ILE A 114 13.09 2.02 21.23
N ALA A 115 12.99 3.35 21.18
CA ALA A 115 12.94 4.10 19.93
C ALA A 115 14.27 3.94 19.18
N ARG A 116 14.25 3.25 18.04
CA ARG A 116 15.40 3.16 17.13
C ARG A 116 15.30 4.27 16.08
N PRO A 117 16.42 4.87 15.63
CA PRO A 117 16.38 5.84 14.53
C PRO A 117 15.69 5.25 13.31
N GLY A 118 14.63 5.90 12.82
CA GLY A 118 13.82 5.45 11.67
C GLY A 118 12.72 4.43 11.99
N ALA A 119 12.59 3.97 13.23
CA ALA A 119 11.52 3.06 13.68
C ALA A 119 10.63 3.71 14.74
N VAL A 120 9.32 3.58 14.57
CA VAL A 120 8.33 3.96 15.60
C VAL A 120 8.26 2.90 16.68
N LEU A 121 8.18 1.63 16.27
CA LEU A 121 8.17 0.48 17.17
C LEU A 121 9.13 -0.58 16.64
N SER A 122 9.73 -1.33 17.54
CA SER A 122 10.54 -2.50 17.16
C SER A 122 10.29 -3.61 18.16
N GLY A 123 10.60 -4.84 17.80
CA GLY A 123 10.31 -5.96 18.65
C GLY A 123 10.85 -7.28 18.11
N SER A 124 10.52 -8.34 18.81
CA SER A 124 10.79 -9.72 18.40
C SER A 124 9.47 -10.47 18.24
N VAL A 125 9.47 -11.44 17.33
CA VAL A 125 8.36 -12.38 17.14
C VAL A 125 8.90 -13.80 17.16
N ASN A 126 8.19 -14.66 17.88
CA ASN A 126 8.35 -16.11 17.85
C ASN A 126 7.08 -16.69 17.23
N PHE A 127 7.22 -17.29 16.06
CA PHE A 127 6.12 -17.86 15.30
C PHE A 127 5.77 -19.26 15.80
N GLY A 128 4.51 -19.66 15.64
CA GLY A 128 4.02 -20.98 16.01
C GLY A 128 4.69 -22.14 15.27
N SER A 129 5.22 -21.88 14.06
CA SER A 129 6.08 -22.81 13.30
C SER A 129 7.48 -23.03 13.86
N GLY A 130 7.88 -22.28 14.90
CA GLY A 130 9.24 -22.28 15.42
C GLY A 130 10.19 -21.33 14.69
N ALA A 131 9.71 -20.60 13.67
CA ALA A 131 10.46 -19.48 13.10
C ALA A 131 10.53 -18.31 14.11
N SER A 132 11.54 -17.47 14.00
CA SER A 132 11.67 -16.25 14.83
C SER A 132 12.28 -15.11 14.04
N ALA A 133 11.91 -13.87 14.36
CA ALA A 133 12.44 -12.69 13.68
C ALA A 133 12.40 -11.45 14.58
N GLU A 134 13.24 -10.46 14.27
CA GLU A 134 13.10 -9.10 14.80
C GLU A 134 12.22 -8.31 13.83
N TRP A 135 11.14 -7.71 14.30
CA TRP A 135 10.28 -6.86 13.47
C TRP A 135 10.48 -5.39 13.82
N VAL A 136 10.29 -4.53 12.82
CA VAL A 136 10.41 -3.09 12.95
C VAL A 136 9.25 -2.43 12.22
N LEU A 137 8.56 -1.53 12.90
CA LEU A 137 7.54 -0.65 12.33
C LEU A 137 8.14 0.73 12.12
N ASP A 138 8.19 1.20 10.89
CA ASP A 138 8.69 2.53 10.56
C ASP A 138 7.62 3.63 10.70
N GLN A 139 8.02 4.88 10.46
CA GLN A 139 7.10 6.03 10.50
C GLN A 139 6.05 6.03 9.39
N MET A 140 6.23 5.20 8.37
CA MET A 140 5.30 5.05 7.25
C MET A 140 4.29 3.92 7.53
N GLY A 141 4.32 3.33 8.73
CA GLY A 141 3.46 2.21 9.09
C GLY A 141 3.84 0.89 8.40
N ARG A 142 5.04 0.80 7.83
CA ARG A 142 5.53 -0.41 7.16
C ARG A 142 6.24 -1.29 8.17
N ILE A 143 5.97 -2.59 8.09
CA ILE A 143 6.60 -3.61 8.94
C ILE A 143 7.70 -4.29 8.13
N ALA A 144 8.91 -4.29 8.68
CA ALA A 144 10.03 -5.05 8.15
C ALA A 144 10.40 -6.16 9.12
N LEU A 145 10.58 -7.38 8.62
CA LEU A 145 11.20 -8.46 9.38
C LEU A 145 12.69 -8.51 9.08
N THR A 146 13.47 -8.61 10.14
CA THR A 146 14.93 -8.62 10.14
C THR A 146 15.41 -9.81 10.94
N LYS A 147 16.60 -10.35 10.60
CA LYS A 147 17.17 -11.54 11.24
C LYS A 147 16.18 -12.71 11.36
N ALA A 148 15.38 -12.95 10.31
CA ALA A 148 14.48 -14.08 10.28
C ALA A 148 15.27 -15.40 10.33
N VAL A 149 14.96 -16.23 11.31
CA VAL A 149 15.49 -17.58 11.50
C VAL A 149 14.33 -18.55 11.29
N GLY A 150 14.46 -19.42 10.28
CA GLY A 150 13.36 -20.26 9.83
C GLY A 150 12.46 -19.56 8.81
N LYS A 151 11.57 -20.34 8.18
CA LYS A 151 10.59 -19.83 7.21
C LYS A 151 9.22 -19.77 7.89
N PRO A 152 8.69 -18.58 8.20
CA PRO A 152 7.32 -18.46 8.67
C PRO A 152 6.36 -18.96 7.59
N ASP A 153 5.32 -19.67 8.00
CA ASP A 153 4.26 -20.15 7.11
C ASP A 153 3.20 -19.05 6.90
N GLU A 154 2.28 -19.24 5.96
CA GLU A 154 1.24 -18.23 5.68
C GLU A 154 0.37 -17.93 6.91
N GLN A 155 0.11 -18.96 7.72
CA GLN A 155 -0.70 -18.85 8.93
C GLN A 155 0.01 -18.05 10.02
N ASP A 156 1.32 -18.24 10.18
CA ASP A 156 2.15 -17.48 11.12
C ASP A 156 2.15 -15.98 10.80
N VAL A 157 2.19 -15.64 9.51
CA VAL A 157 2.18 -14.24 9.05
C VAL A 157 0.84 -13.58 9.38
N LYS A 158 -0.27 -14.30 9.19
CA LYS A 158 -1.62 -13.81 9.55
C LYS A 158 -1.74 -13.57 11.05
N GLU A 159 -1.34 -14.53 11.87
CA GLU A 159 -1.39 -14.41 13.34
C GLU A 159 -0.49 -13.27 13.85
N PHE A 160 0.72 -13.16 13.32
CA PHE A 160 1.64 -12.08 13.66
C PHE A 160 1.04 -10.70 13.38
N GLN A 161 0.36 -10.51 12.25
CA GLN A 161 -0.27 -9.23 11.94
C GLN A 161 -1.36 -8.86 12.95
N VAL A 162 -2.21 -9.83 13.32
CA VAL A 162 -3.29 -9.63 14.30
C VAL A 162 -2.73 -9.31 15.69
N GLU A 163 -1.77 -10.10 16.16
CA GLU A 163 -1.18 -9.92 17.49
C GLU A 163 -0.37 -8.63 17.58
N LEU A 164 0.35 -8.27 16.52
CA LEU A 164 1.05 -6.99 16.44
C LEU A 164 0.08 -5.80 16.44
N GLN A 165 -1.00 -5.82 15.65
CA GLN A 165 -2.01 -4.76 15.67
C GLN A 165 -2.62 -4.60 17.06
N LYS A 166 -2.90 -5.71 17.74
CA LYS A 166 -3.41 -5.70 19.11
C LYS A 166 -2.40 -5.12 20.09
N ALA A 167 -1.12 -5.49 19.98
CA ALA A 167 -0.06 -5.00 20.84
C ALA A 167 0.22 -3.50 20.64
N VAL A 168 0.17 -3.01 19.39
CA VAL A 168 0.37 -1.59 19.07
C VAL A 168 -0.84 -0.75 19.47
N SER A 169 -2.06 -1.26 19.26
CA SER A 169 -3.29 -0.55 19.68
C SER A 169 -3.46 -0.46 21.20
N HIS A 170 -2.93 -1.42 21.96
CA HIS A 170 -2.87 -1.34 23.44
C HIS A 170 -1.71 -0.47 23.96
N GLY A 171 -0.76 -0.09 23.10
CA GLY A 171 0.42 0.70 23.45
C GLY A 171 0.21 2.22 23.48
N TYR A 172 -1.03 2.69 23.25
CA TYR A 172 -1.42 4.10 23.20
C TYR A 172 -2.63 4.41 24.09
#